data_AF-A0A355FS72-F1
#
_entry.id   AF-A0A355FS72-F1
#
_cell.length_a   1.000
_cell.length_b   1.000
_cell.length_c   1.000
_cell.angle_alpha   90.00
_cell.angle_beta   90.00
_cell.angle_gamma   90.00
#
_symmetry.space_group_name_H-M   'P 1'
#
loop_
_entity.id
_entity.type
_entity.pdbx_description
1 polymer ?
#
loop_
_entity_poly.entity_id
_entity_poly.type
_entity_poly.pdbx_seq_one_letter_code
_entity_poly.pdbx_strand_id
1 'polypeptide(L)'
;MMRNLVLAMATLGCFGAILESRGQQGPCNCLPIAERPLKEISDQDGSGTGTVLWSCDTVYVLTETVFVNAGDELTIEPGTLIQGRTGVVIDTLTYTLPNGNPSPRLDYVYAEEAGSLVVSVGASIVADGEPNCPIVFTYEGDPMDGSSGYDVRGKWGGVIVCGDGQLNTFDGDDEVEGIVDVTGQNRHVYGGDGTAYLNSGTLRYLSIRHASASLGVSQFGNGLETNALTLCGVGDETIIEYIEAIASGDDGIQIFGGMVDVHHVAAIFNEEDGLEYDQGWQGRGQFIFVITDELNGAGEHAGDFEGDDYEEFDVDMTFMPYSNPLLFNQTYIGAGEATAIRLHNGAGVRMHNSLFVNFGLGIDFEDEDPCDAWELLLFGETNIENNRFWQIGDSSLIHELILYDDGYVFNGQEVVEDHFTGNNNFAADPNIDFAFASDSGHVMDPINLTPDSATMLVESEFFPEDAWFESAGYIGAFSPDGGNWLTCWTYAEQLGLFGSWNDGSGDSGAEVPGCTYVFACNYAAEATIDDGSCEIESCAGCTWPSAENYNPDALFDDGSCTGNVALTCPADINQDGMVNTGDLLLFLSSFGDPCID
;
A
#
# COMPACT_ATOMS: atom_id res chain seq x y z
N MET A 1 -31.18 22.04 -11.72
CA MET A 1 -30.20 22.89 -12.44
C MET A 1 -29.27 23.49 -11.39
N MET A 2 -27.98 23.20 -11.48
CA MET A 2 -26.92 23.36 -10.46
C MET A 2 -26.81 22.22 -9.45
N ARG A 3 -26.10 21.17 -9.86
CA ARG A 3 -25.28 20.20 -9.10
C ARG A 3 -24.98 19.08 -10.09
N ASN A 4 -23.88 19.21 -10.84
CA ASN A 4 -23.25 18.21 -11.72
C ASN A 4 -21.99 18.86 -12.31
N LEU A 5 -21.07 19.26 -11.44
CA LEU A 5 -19.78 19.84 -11.84
C LEU A 5 -18.78 19.67 -10.70
N VAL A 6 -18.45 18.42 -10.38
CA VAL A 6 -17.27 18.08 -9.55
C VAL A 6 -16.51 16.87 -10.12
N LEU A 7 -17.14 15.99 -10.92
CA LEU A 7 -16.52 14.72 -11.32
C LEU A 7 -15.72 14.74 -12.64
N ALA A 8 -15.01 15.82 -12.97
CA ALA A 8 -14.21 15.88 -14.21
C ALA A 8 -12.89 16.65 -14.09
N MET A 9 -12.41 16.89 -12.87
CA MET A 9 -11.13 17.58 -12.63
C MET A 9 -10.05 16.71 -11.97
N ALA A 10 -10.33 15.45 -11.62
CA ALA A 10 -9.35 14.55 -11.00
C ALA A 10 -8.48 13.79 -12.03
N THR A 11 -8.92 13.66 -13.29
CA THR A 11 -8.26 12.79 -14.28
C THR A 11 -7.18 13.47 -15.14
N LEU A 12 -6.99 14.79 -15.04
CA LEU A 12 -5.90 15.49 -15.77
C LEU A 12 -4.57 15.57 -14.99
N GLY A 13 -4.53 15.11 -13.74
CA GLY A 13 -3.38 15.30 -12.84
C GLY A 13 -2.19 14.36 -13.08
N CYS A 14 -2.41 13.16 -13.64
CA CYS A 14 -1.36 12.15 -13.76
C CYS A 14 -0.44 12.33 -15.00
N PHE A 15 -0.79 13.25 -15.92
CA PHE A 15 -0.05 13.51 -17.17
C PHE A 15 1.03 14.61 -17.06
N GLY A 16 1.32 15.09 -15.85
CA GLY A 16 2.09 16.31 -15.61
C GLY A 16 3.58 16.16 -15.35
N ALA A 17 4.19 14.98 -15.49
CA ALA A 17 5.63 14.75 -15.56
C ALA A 17 5.86 13.26 -15.81
N ILE A 18 6.26 12.89 -17.03
CA ILE A 18 6.92 11.61 -17.27
C ILE A 18 8.21 11.68 -16.44
N LEU A 19 8.18 11.03 -15.27
CA LEU A 19 9.18 11.08 -14.22
C LEU A 19 10.57 10.74 -14.79
N GLU A 20 11.50 11.65 -14.56
CA GLU A 20 12.92 11.34 -14.48
C GLU A 20 13.09 10.23 -13.41
N SER A 21 13.16 8.97 -13.89
CA SER A 21 13.55 7.74 -13.19
C SER A 21 12.86 7.43 -11.85
N ARG A 22 11.72 6.72 -11.92
CA ARG A 22 11.21 5.73 -10.92
C ARG A 22 11.24 6.09 -9.41
N GLY A 23 11.12 7.35 -9.01
CA GLY A 23 10.94 7.75 -7.60
C GLY A 23 9.51 8.21 -7.31
N GLN A 24 8.78 7.52 -6.41
CA GLN A 24 7.32 7.68 -6.16
C GLN A 24 6.87 8.97 -5.49
N GLN A 25 7.76 9.92 -5.35
CA GLN A 25 7.37 11.26 -4.94
C GLN A 25 6.80 11.88 -6.22
N GLY A 26 5.47 11.90 -6.37
CA GLY A 26 4.81 12.58 -7.49
C GLY A 26 5.17 14.08 -7.52
N PRO A 27 4.41 14.97 -8.17
CA PRO A 27 4.66 16.41 -8.10
C PRO A 27 4.33 16.98 -6.71
N CYS A 28 5.05 16.52 -5.69
CA CYS A 28 5.10 17.04 -4.36
C CYS A 28 6.07 18.23 -4.36
N ASN A 29 5.70 19.33 -3.69
CA ASN A 29 6.60 20.49 -3.57
C ASN A 29 7.72 20.23 -2.53
N CYS A 30 8.29 19.03 -2.55
CA CYS A 30 9.29 18.55 -1.62
C CYS A 30 10.66 18.54 -2.29
N LEU A 31 11.73 18.63 -1.50
CA LEU A 31 13.08 18.48 -2.02
C LEU A 31 13.28 17.07 -2.62
N PRO A 32 14.17 16.90 -3.62
CA PRO A 32 14.59 15.57 -4.04
C PRO A 32 15.05 14.73 -2.84
N ILE A 33 14.72 13.43 -2.79
CA ILE A 33 15.02 12.57 -1.64
C ILE A 33 16.51 12.65 -1.26
N ALA A 34 17.41 12.64 -2.24
CA ALA A 34 18.85 12.73 -2.04
C ALA A 34 19.33 14.06 -1.40
N GLU A 35 18.50 15.10 -1.39
CA GLU A 35 18.78 16.40 -0.79
C GLU A 35 18.15 16.57 0.60
N ARG A 36 17.24 15.68 1.00
CA ARG A 36 16.57 15.73 2.30
C ARG A 36 17.54 15.30 3.41
N PRO A 37 17.71 16.08 4.50
CA PRO A 37 18.42 15.60 5.66
C PRO A 37 17.78 14.35 6.27
N LEU A 38 18.62 13.45 6.78
CA LEU A 38 18.19 12.33 7.61
C LEU A 38 17.95 12.79 9.05
N LYS A 39 16.88 12.32 9.66
CA LYS A 39 16.59 12.48 11.08
C LYS A 39 16.27 11.12 11.71
N GLU A 40 17.19 10.63 12.53
CA GLU A 40 16.95 9.45 13.36
C GLU A 40 15.91 9.75 14.45
N ILE A 41 14.98 8.82 14.61
CA ILE A 41 13.91 8.82 15.60
C ILE A 41 14.09 7.59 16.46
N SER A 42 14.26 7.82 17.76
CA SER A 42 14.36 6.80 18.81
C SER A 42 13.27 7.06 19.84
N ASP A 43 12.84 6.02 20.53
CA ASP A 43 11.87 6.08 21.62
C ASP A 43 12.42 6.79 22.87
N GLN A 44 13.74 7.01 22.95
CA GLN A 44 14.42 7.72 24.05
C GLN A 44 14.03 7.18 25.44
N ASP A 45 14.20 5.87 25.62
CA ASP A 45 13.90 5.16 26.87
C ASP A 45 12.45 5.40 27.35
N GLY A 46 11.48 5.40 26.44
CA GLY A 46 10.06 5.52 26.77
C GLY A 46 9.47 6.92 26.69
N SER A 47 10.21 7.89 26.15
CA SER A 47 9.70 9.25 25.97
C SER A 47 8.79 9.38 24.74
N GLY A 48 8.86 8.41 23.83
CA GLY A 48 8.09 8.40 22.57
C GLY A 48 8.47 9.54 21.63
N THR A 49 7.67 9.75 20.59
CA THR A 49 7.85 10.84 19.63
C THR A 49 7.58 12.22 20.23
N GLY A 50 6.72 12.28 21.26
CA GLY A 50 6.01 13.48 21.67
C GLY A 50 5.02 13.94 20.58
N THR A 51 4.28 15.01 20.88
CA THR A 51 3.47 15.71 19.87
C THR A 51 4.36 16.41 18.85
N VAL A 52 4.35 15.96 17.60
CA VAL A 52 5.34 16.38 16.59
C VAL A 52 4.79 16.34 15.16
N LEU A 53 5.33 17.22 14.32
CA LEU A 53 5.10 17.27 12.88
C LEU A 53 6.30 16.70 12.12
N TRP A 54 6.06 15.77 11.22
CA TRP A 54 7.01 15.26 10.23
C TRP A 54 6.64 15.79 8.84
N SER A 55 7.62 16.34 8.12
CA SER A 55 7.41 16.97 6.81
C SER A 55 8.29 16.37 5.73
N CYS A 56 7.89 16.55 4.48
CA CYS A 56 8.59 15.98 3.33
C CYS A 56 9.96 16.60 3.02
N ASP A 57 10.39 17.61 3.79
CA ASP A 57 11.75 18.17 3.72
C ASP A 57 12.79 17.26 4.41
N THR A 58 12.37 16.23 5.15
CA THR A 58 13.23 15.36 5.96
C THR A 58 12.91 13.89 5.67
N VAL A 59 13.93 13.04 5.70
CA VAL A 59 13.74 11.58 5.77
C VAL A 59 13.86 11.16 7.23
N TYR A 60 12.83 10.51 7.74
CA TYR A 60 12.76 10.06 9.14
C TYR A 60 13.19 8.60 9.20
N VAL A 61 14.08 8.25 10.12
CA VAL A 61 14.56 6.87 10.29
C VAL A 61 14.21 6.39 11.70
N LEU A 62 13.28 5.44 11.81
CA LEU A 62 12.94 4.76 13.06
C LEU A 62 14.05 3.77 13.39
N THR A 63 14.80 4.04 14.45
CA THR A 63 16.02 3.28 14.77
C THR A 63 15.77 2.00 15.55
N GLU A 64 14.55 1.84 16.05
CA GLU A 64 14.01 0.79 16.93
C GLU A 64 12.47 0.91 16.89
N THR A 65 11.73 0.14 17.68
CA THR A 65 10.30 0.40 17.93
C THR A 65 10.11 1.78 18.56
N VAL A 66 9.45 2.68 17.85
CA VAL A 66 9.15 4.06 18.29
C VAL A 66 7.66 4.16 18.62
N PHE A 67 7.36 4.68 19.81
CA PHE A 67 5.98 4.88 20.25
C PHE A 67 5.51 6.33 20.10
N VAL A 68 4.28 6.51 19.63
CA VAL A 68 3.48 7.71 19.92
C VAL A 68 2.71 7.42 21.21
N ASN A 69 3.01 8.19 22.26
CA ASN A 69 2.49 7.92 23.60
C ASN A 69 1.06 8.46 23.77
N ALA A 70 0.31 7.88 24.71
CA ALA A 70 -1.03 8.35 25.05
C ALA A 70 -1.05 9.87 25.35
N GLY A 71 -1.93 10.60 24.67
CA GLY A 71 -2.06 12.06 24.74
C GLY A 71 -1.15 12.85 23.80
N ASP A 72 -0.27 12.20 23.03
CA ASP A 72 0.50 12.82 21.95
C ASP A 72 -0.17 12.62 20.58
N GLU A 73 0.15 13.54 19.66
CA GLU A 73 -0.25 13.46 18.25
C GLU A 73 0.98 13.48 17.33
N LEU A 74 1.08 12.51 16.43
CA LEU A 74 2.06 12.50 15.34
C LEU A 74 1.38 12.95 14.04
N THR A 75 1.73 14.13 13.54
CA THR A 75 1.28 14.60 12.22
C THR A 75 2.36 14.34 11.17
N ILE A 76 1.99 13.76 10.02
CA ILE A 76 2.88 13.47 8.89
C ILE A 76 2.30 14.11 7.64
N GLU A 77 3.05 15.06 7.04
CA GLU A 77 2.61 15.77 5.83
C GLU A 77 2.75 14.89 4.57
N PRO A 78 1.96 15.14 3.51
CA PRO A 78 2.11 14.50 2.21
C PRO A 78 3.55 14.47 1.69
N GLY A 79 3.95 13.38 1.05
CA GLY A 79 5.30 13.22 0.47
C GLY A 79 6.39 12.93 1.50
N THR A 80 6.06 12.80 2.79
CA THR A 80 7.06 12.42 3.80
C THR A 80 7.53 10.99 3.58
N LEU A 81 8.85 10.78 3.72
CA LEU A 81 9.49 9.46 3.69
C LEU A 81 9.90 9.06 5.10
N ILE A 82 9.41 7.90 5.54
CA ILE A 82 9.71 7.28 6.81
C ILE A 82 10.35 5.92 6.53
N GLN A 83 11.47 5.64 7.17
CA GLN A 83 12.24 4.42 7.01
C GLN A 83 12.38 3.71 8.36
N GLY A 84 12.12 2.41 8.42
CA GLY A 84 12.47 1.58 9.57
C GLY A 84 13.85 0.95 9.41
N ARG A 85 14.68 1.02 10.45
CA ARG A 85 15.97 0.34 10.46
C ARG A 85 15.79 -1.17 10.29
N THR A 86 16.69 -1.80 9.55
CA THR A 86 16.64 -3.26 9.38
C THR A 86 17.28 -3.97 10.55
N GLY A 87 16.55 -4.93 11.13
CA GLY A 87 17.06 -5.76 12.22
C GLY A 87 18.24 -6.63 11.78
N VAL A 88 19.25 -6.75 12.63
CA VAL A 88 20.42 -7.61 12.40
C VAL A 88 20.48 -8.69 13.49
N VAL A 89 19.99 -9.88 13.17
CA VAL A 89 20.08 -11.06 14.04
C VAL A 89 21.53 -11.57 14.08
N ILE A 90 22.07 -11.81 15.27
CA ILE A 90 23.40 -12.38 15.49
C ILE A 90 23.40 -13.77 16.14
N ASP A 91 22.28 -14.15 16.77
CA ASP A 91 22.10 -15.48 17.34
C ASP A 91 20.61 -15.84 17.39
N THR A 92 20.33 -17.14 17.49
CA THR A 92 18.97 -17.68 17.65
C THR A 92 18.96 -18.59 18.88
N LEU A 93 18.07 -18.34 19.83
CA LEU A 93 17.90 -19.17 21.01
C LEU A 93 16.72 -20.12 20.80
N THR A 94 17.00 -21.41 20.64
CA THR A 94 15.97 -22.44 20.67
C THR A 94 15.63 -22.83 22.10
N TYR A 95 14.36 -22.72 22.48
CA TYR A 95 13.87 -23.26 23.74
C TYR A 95 13.74 -24.79 23.67
N THR A 96 13.98 -25.50 24.77
CA THR A 96 13.70 -26.95 24.87
C THR A 96 12.53 -27.14 25.82
N LEU A 97 11.45 -27.72 25.31
CA LEU A 97 10.24 -28.01 26.08
C LEU A 97 10.55 -28.96 27.25
N PRO A 98 9.74 -28.97 28.32
CA PRO A 98 9.93 -29.87 29.46
C PRO A 98 9.96 -31.37 29.11
N ASN A 99 9.40 -31.74 27.95
CA ASN A 99 9.41 -33.10 27.40
C ASN A 99 10.76 -33.47 26.72
N GLY A 100 11.70 -32.54 26.62
CA GLY A 100 13.02 -32.72 26.02
C GLY A 100 13.08 -32.49 24.51
N ASN A 101 11.96 -32.16 23.87
CA ASN A 101 11.94 -31.77 22.46
C ASN A 101 12.32 -30.30 22.30
N PRO A 102 13.02 -29.93 21.21
CA PRO A 102 13.15 -28.52 20.85
C PRO A 102 11.75 -27.93 20.64
N SER A 103 11.54 -26.75 21.19
CA SER A 103 10.39 -25.90 20.91
C SER A 103 10.49 -25.41 19.47
N PRO A 104 9.39 -25.28 18.71
CA PRO A 104 9.40 -24.56 17.44
C PRO A 104 9.81 -23.09 17.64
N ARG A 105 9.55 -22.53 18.83
CA ARG A 105 10.06 -21.24 19.32
C ARG A 105 11.54 -20.98 19.00
N LEU A 106 11.77 -19.90 18.28
CA LEU A 106 13.05 -19.28 17.99
C LEU A 106 13.05 -17.87 18.55
N ASP A 107 13.82 -17.61 19.61
CA ASP A 107 14.03 -16.22 20.03
C ASP A 107 15.25 -15.66 19.29
N TYR A 108 15.17 -14.43 18.80
CA TYR A 108 16.28 -13.78 18.13
C TYR A 108 17.08 -12.91 19.09
N VAL A 109 18.41 -12.93 18.90
CA VAL A 109 19.33 -12.00 19.54
C VAL A 109 19.77 -11.01 18.49
N TYR A 110 19.33 -9.77 18.65
CA TYR A 110 19.67 -8.68 17.76
C TYR A 110 20.99 -8.00 18.15
N ALA A 111 21.82 -7.71 17.16
CA ALA A 111 22.87 -6.69 17.28
C ALA A 111 22.31 -5.29 17.03
N GLU A 112 21.21 -5.21 16.28
CA GLU A 112 20.49 -4.01 15.90
C GLU A 112 19.02 -4.40 15.77
N GLU A 113 18.14 -3.75 16.52
CA GLU A 113 16.70 -4.02 16.48
C GLU A 113 16.10 -3.45 15.19
N ALA A 114 15.02 -4.08 14.69
CA ALA A 114 14.28 -3.51 13.58
C ALA A 114 13.46 -2.29 14.05
N GLY A 115 13.33 -1.29 13.17
CA GLY A 115 12.49 -0.12 13.41
C GLY A 115 11.02 -0.43 13.16
N SER A 116 10.12 0.04 14.02
CA SER A 116 8.65 0.02 13.81
C SER A 116 8.00 1.27 14.40
N LEU A 117 6.79 1.59 13.97
CA LEU A 117 6.01 2.72 14.51
C LEU A 117 4.76 2.19 15.22
N VAL A 118 4.63 2.47 16.50
CA VAL A 118 3.46 2.06 17.31
C VAL A 118 2.72 3.30 17.81
N VAL A 119 1.46 3.44 17.42
CA VAL A 119 0.55 4.45 17.96
C VAL A 119 -0.19 3.81 19.13
N SER A 120 0.17 4.21 20.36
CA SER A 120 -0.37 3.60 21.58
C SER A 120 -1.83 4.01 21.79
N VAL A 121 -2.58 3.24 22.58
CA VAL A 121 -3.94 3.60 22.99
C VAL A 121 -3.99 5.02 23.57
N GLY A 122 -4.89 5.85 23.04
CA GLY A 122 -5.07 7.24 23.43
C GLY A 122 -4.07 8.23 22.84
N ALA A 123 -3.19 7.79 21.94
CA ALA A 123 -2.43 8.64 21.03
C ALA A 123 -3.21 8.85 19.72
N SER A 124 -2.76 9.80 18.88
CA SER A 124 -3.28 9.96 17.52
C SER A 124 -2.17 10.08 16.48
N ILE A 125 -2.46 9.60 15.26
CA ILE A 125 -1.64 9.81 14.07
C ILE A 125 -2.45 10.48 12.97
N VAL A 126 -1.90 11.54 12.37
CA VAL A 126 -2.50 12.22 11.22
C VAL A 126 -1.52 12.13 10.05
N ALA A 127 -1.59 11.03 9.31
CA ALA A 127 -0.84 10.76 8.10
C ALA A 127 -1.80 10.86 6.90
N ASP A 128 -2.00 12.08 6.41
CA ASP A 128 -2.99 12.39 5.39
C ASP A 128 -2.29 12.79 4.08
N GLY A 129 -1.83 11.80 3.32
CA GLY A 129 -1.21 11.96 2.01
C GLY A 129 -2.19 12.31 0.89
N GLU A 130 -1.68 12.43 -0.33
CA GLU A 130 -2.49 12.72 -1.52
C GLU A 130 -2.16 11.73 -2.66
N PRO A 131 -3.07 11.49 -3.63
CA PRO A 131 -2.84 10.55 -4.74
C PRO A 131 -1.69 10.92 -5.68
N ASN A 132 -1.13 12.11 -5.55
CA ASN A 132 0.06 12.58 -6.27
C ASN A 132 1.23 12.93 -5.33
N CYS A 133 1.07 12.68 -4.03
CA CYS A 133 2.01 13.02 -2.97
C CYS A 133 1.81 12.04 -1.79
N PRO A 134 1.94 10.72 -2.02
CA PRO A 134 1.71 9.73 -0.98
C PRO A 134 2.74 9.85 0.15
N ILE A 135 2.38 9.38 1.33
CA ILE A 135 3.32 9.13 2.42
C ILE A 135 3.90 7.73 2.20
N VAL A 136 5.22 7.59 2.32
CA VAL A 136 5.89 6.31 2.11
C VAL A 136 6.54 5.83 3.41
N PHE A 137 6.22 4.61 3.79
CA PHE A 137 6.87 3.85 4.84
C PHE A 137 7.63 2.67 4.19
N THR A 138 8.93 2.56 4.46
CA THR A 138 9.80 1.49 3.91
C THR A 138 10.98 1.22 4.86
N TYR A 139 12.02 0.50 4.43
CA TYR A 139 13.20 0.21 5.25
C TYR A 139 14.40 1.17 4.99
N GLU A 140 15.31 1.25 5.97
CA GLU A 140 16.58 1.99 5.92
C GLU A 140 17.56 1.28 4.96
N GLY A 141 17.32 1.46 3.66
CA GLY A 141 18.08 0.80 2.60
C GLY A 141 17.33 0.68 1.28
N ASP A 142 16.03 0.99 1.27
CA ASP A 142 15.27 1.15 0.04
C ASP A 142 15.86 2.30 -0.79
N PRO A 143 16.36 2.06 -2.02
CA PRO A 143 16.94 3.10 -2.87
C PRO A 143 15.93 4.14 -3.35
N MET A 144 14.63 3.88 -3.21
CA MET A 144 13.54 4.77 -3.65
C MET A 144 13.52 5.04 -5.17
N ASP A 145 14.11 4.15 -5.97
CA ASP A 145 14.15 4.21 -7.44
C ASP A 145 13.44 3.02 -8.10
N GLY A 146 12.64 2.27 -7.32
CA GLY A 146 11.90 1.10 -7.77
C GLY A 146 12.79 -0.06 -8.24
N SER A 147 14.02 -0.18 -7.71
CA SER A 147 14.91 -1.31 -7.97
C SER A 147 14.79 -2.47 -6.98
N SER A 148 14.11 -2.26 -5.85
CA SER A 148 13.82 -3.31 -4.87
C SER A 148 12.62 -4.14 -5.34
N GLY A 149 12.83 -5.41 -5.68
CA GLY A 149 11.71 -6.27 -6.06
C GLY A 149 10.74 -6.53 -4.90
N TYR A 150 9.52 -6.98 -5.20
CA TYR A 150 8.57 -7.39 -4.16
C TYR A 150 9.01 -8.65 -3.39
N ASP A 151 10.05 -9.35 -3.86
CA ASP A 151 10.70 -10.46 -3.17
C ASP A 151 11.60 -10.00 -2.01
N VAL A 152 11.76 -8.68 -1.82
CA VAL A 152 12.42 -8.09 -0.67
C VAL A 152 11.39 -7.91 0.45
N ARG A 153 11.37 -8.80 1.43
CA ARG A 153 10.38 -8.80 2.52
C ARG A 153 11.05 -8.75 3.90
N GLY A 154 10.29 -8.43 4.95
CA GLY A 154 10.74 -8.53 6.34
C GLY A 154 11.91 -7.60 6.69
N LYS A 155 11.93 -6.37 6.16
CA LYS A 155 13.08 -5.44 6.32
C LYS A 155 12.92 -4.44 7.46
N TRP A 156 11.73 -4.26 8.00
CA TRP A 156 11.42 -3.42 9.16
C TRP A 156 10.06 -3.84 9.75
N GLY A 157 9.68 -3.38 10.94
CA GLY A 157 8.53 -3.92 11.69
C GLY A 157 7.17 -3.25 11.46
N GLY A 158 6.97 -2.52 10.36
CA GLY A 158 5.64 -2.03 9.97
C GLY A 158 5.05 -0.87 10.80
N VAL A 159 3.78 -0.58 10.54
CA VAL A 159 2.98 0.45 11.21
C VAL A 159 1.87 -0.21 12.04
N ILE A 160 1.85 0.08 13.34
CA ILE A 160 0.91 -0.47 14.29
C ILE A 160 0.08 0.67 14.88
N VAL A 161 -1.25 0.55 14.83
CA VAL A 161 -2.18 1.52 15.43
C VAL A 161 -3.07 0.83 16.44
N CYS A 162 -2.92 1.19 17.71
CA CYS A 162 -3.71 0.62 18.78
C CYS A 162 -4.76 1.59 19.33
N GLY A 163 -5.95 1.04 19.60
CA GLY A 163 -7.09 1.71 20.20
C GLY A 163 -7.64 0.94 21.40
N ASP A 164 -8.73 1.48 21.97
CA ASP A 164 -9.40 0.90 23.13
C ASP A 164 -10.66 0.11 22.79
N GLY A 165 -10.82 -0.28 21.52
CA GLY A 165 -11.95 -1.01 20.99
C GLY A 165 -12.16 -2.36 21.68
N GLN A 166 -13.40 -2.83 21.64
CA GLN A 166 -13.76 -4.11 22.25
C GLN A 166 -13.07 -5.27 21.51
N LEU A 167 -12.48 -6.17 22.30
CA LEU A 167 -11.91 -7.44 21.86
C LEU A 167 -12.74 -8.59 22.44
N ASN A 168 -12.51 -9.80 21.94
CA ASN A 168 -13.06 -11.03 22.51
C ASN A 168 -12.01 -11.85 23.27
N THR A 169 -11.04 -11.17 23.89
CA THR A 169 -10.05 -11.77 24.78
C THR A 169 -10.59 -11.90 26.21
N PHE A 170 -9.91 -12.67 27.08
CA PHE A 170 -10.42 -13.01 28.42
C PHE A 170 -10.57 -11.82 29.38
N ASP A 171 -9.66 -10.86 29.32
CA ASP A 171 -9.68 -9.64 30.14
C ASP A 171 -10.01 -8.37 29.36
N GLY A 172 -10.20 -8.48 28.04
CA GLY A 172 -10.62 -7.40 27.15
C GLY A 172 -9.47 -6.53 26.63
N ASP A 173 -8.24 -6.88 26.99
CA ASP A 173 -6.99 -6.27 26.52
C ASP A 173 -6.12 -7.36 25.86
N ASP A 174 -5.18 -6.98 25.00
CA ASP A 174 -4.11 -7.85 24.50
C ASP A 174 -2.80 -7.09 24.20
N GLU A 175 -1.73 -7.80 23.89
CA GLU A 175 -0.42 -7.30 23.48
C GLU A 175 -0.24 -7.41 21.97
N VAL A 176 0.24 -6.35 21.30
CA VAL A 176 0.54 -6.43 19.86
C VAL A 176 1.61 -7.46 19.59
N GLU A 177 1.37 -8.31 18.60
CA GLU A 177 2.29 -9.34 18.13
C GLU A 177 3.67 -8.79 17.73
N GLY A 178 4.71 -9.54 18.08
CA GLY A 178 6.11 -9.16 17.84
C GLY A 178 6.61 -7.93 18.62
N ILE A 179 5.75 -7.10 19.22
CA ILE A 179 6.14 -5.83 19.85
C ILE A 179 6.27 -5.98 21.36
N VAL A 180 7.48 -5.75 21.89
CA VAL A 180 7.70 -5.66 23.34
C VAL A 180 8.18 -4.28 23.78
N ASP A 181 7.41 -3.63 24.66
CA ASP A 181 7.83 -2.40 25.32
C ASP A 181 8.81 -2.68 26.47
N VAL A 182 10.11 -2.66 26.15
CA VAL A 182 11.21 -2.91 27.10
C VAL A 182 11.27 -1.92 28.27
N THR A 183 10.54 -0.79 28.20
CA THR A 183 10.48 0.20 29.28
C THR A 183 9.50 -0.21 30.39
N GLY A 184 8.62 -1.19 30.11
CA GLY A 184 7.57 -1.65 31.02
C GLY A 184 6.41 -0.65 31.18
N GLN A 185 6.22 0.25 30.21
CA GLN A 185 5.07 1.16 30.18
C GLN A 185 3.84 0.54 29.52
N ASN A 186 3.96 -0.66 28.94
CA ASN A 186 2.89 -1.41 28.30
C ASN A 186 2.20 -0.63 27.17
N ARG A 187 2.98 0.13 26.38
CA ARG A 187 2.46 0.99 25.30
C ARG A 187 1.97 0.24 24.06
N HIS A 188 2.27 -1.05 23.99
CA HIS A 188 1.82 -2.01 22.98
C HIS A 188 0.58 -2.79 23.42
N VAL A 189 0.04 -2.52 24.62
CA VAL A 189 -1.22 -3.12 25.07
C VAL A 189 -2.38 -2.35 24.46
N TYR A 190 -3.34 -3.07 23.91
CA TYR A 190 -4.55 -2.54 23.27
C TYR A 190 -5.81 -3.22 23.82
N GLY A 191 -6.98 -2.74 23.40
CA GLY A 191 -8.26 -3.25 23.87
C GLY A 191 -8.90 -2.38 24.95
N GLY A 192 -10.14 -2.72 25.29
CA GLY A 192 -10.99 -1.95 26.19
C GLY A 192 -12.48 -2.12 25.90
N ASP A 193 -13.28 -1.09 26.22
CA ASP A 193 -14.73 -1.08 25.99
C ASP A 193 -15.16 -0.19 24.80
N GLY A 194 -14.19 0.37 24.08
CA GLY A 194 -14.35 1.25 22.94
C GLY A 194 -14.97 2.60 23.28
N THR A 195 -15.00 3.05 24.55
CA THR A 195 -15.69 4.28 24.93
C THR A 195 -14.81 5.49 25.20
N ALA A 196 -13.49 5.30 25.37
CA ALA A 196 -12.57 6.38 25.73
C ALA A 196 -11.83 6.95 24.50
N TYR A 197 -11.52 6.14 23.49
CA TYR A 197 -10.68 6.52 22.35
C TYR A 197 -11.22 5.99 21.01
N LEU A 198 -12.41 6.50 20.64
CA LEU A 198 -13.07 6.19 19.36
C LEU A 198 -12.26 6.51 18.10
N ASN A 199 -11.22 7.35 18.21
CA ASN A 199 -10.45 7.87 17.08
C ASN A 199 -8.94 7.81 17.36
N SER A 200 -8.22 7.00 16.59
CA SER A 200 -6.75 6.92 16.58
C SER A 200 -6.10 7.79 15.49
N GLY A 201 -6.91 8.45 14.66
CA GLY A 201 -6.51 9.50 13.72
C GLY A 201 -6.88 9.21 12.25
N THR A 202 -5.96 9.49 11.33
CA THR A 202 -6.16 9.37 9.89
C THR A 202 -4.92 8.80 9.23
N LEU A 203 -5.08 7.71 8.48
CA LEU A 203 -4.11 7.13 7.57
C LEU A 203 -4.73 7.19 6.17
N ARG A 204 -4.18 8.02 5.29
CA ARG A 204 -4.66 8.15 3.92
C ARG A 204 -3.57 8.34 2.87
N TYR A 205 -3.63 7.60 1.76
CA TYR A 205 -2.59 7.56 0.70
C TYR A 205 -1.21 7.19 1.26
N LEU A 206 -1.14 6.02 1.88
CA LEU A 206 0.08 5.45 2.46
C LEU A 206 0.53 4.23 1.66
N SER A 207 1.78 4.24 1.21
CA SER A 207 2.46 3.07 0.64
C SER A 207 3.43 2.52 1.68
N ILE A 208 3.10 1.36 2.24
CA ILE A 208 3.83 0.64 3.28
C ILE A 208 4.48 -0.59 2.63
N ARG A 209 5.82 -0.62 2.62
CA ARG A 209 6.58 -1.57 1.80
C ARG A 209 7.56 -2.38 2.61
N HIS A 210 7.79 -3.62 2.21
CA HIS A 210 8.93 -4.42 2.68
C HIS A 210 8.95 -4.62 4.22
N ALA A 211 7.79 -4.56 4.85
CA ALA A 211 7.62 -4.57 6.31
C ALA A 211 7.63 -6.00 6.87
N SER A 212 7.20 -6.15 8.12
CA SER A 212 7.09 -7.43 8.84
C SER A 212 8.39 -8.17 9.09
N ALA A 213 9.38 -7.46 9.65
CA ALA A 213 10.52 -8.13 10.23
C ALA A 213 10.08 -8.91 11.47
N SER A 214 10.33 -10.22 11.50
CA SER A 214 10.20 -11.02 12.73
C SER A 214 11.00 -10.36 13.85
N LEU A 215 10.36 -9.95 14.93
CA LEU A 215 11.05 -9.35 16.06
C LEU A 215 11.55 -10.43 17.03
N GLY A 216 11.19 -11.70 16.81
CA GLY A 216 11.77 -12.86 17.49
C GLY A 216 11.63 -12.81 19.00
N VAL A 217 10.67 -12.04 19.50
CA VAL A 217 10.34 -11.97 20.92
C VAL A 217 9.06 -12.75 21.14
N SER A 218 9.17 -13.94 21.73
CA SER A 218 8.00 -14.72 22.12
C SER A 218 7.22 -14.02 23.23
N GLN A 219 6.13 -13.38 22.82
CA GLN A 219 4.90 -13.31 23.59
C GLN A 219 4.34 -14.75 23.68
N PHE A 220 3.74 -15.11 24.81
CA PHE A 220 3.22 -16.46 25.00
C PHE A 220 1.76 -16.45 24.55
N GLY A 221 1.48 -16.99 23.37
CA GLY A 221 0.13 -16.98 22.77
C GLY A 221 0.06 -16.23 21.45
N ASN A 222 1.00 -15.33 21.17
CA ASN A 222 0.94 -14.41 20.02
C ASN A 222 2.14 -14.66 19.08
N GLY A 223 2.00 -14.23 17.83
CA GLY A 223 3.03 -14.27 16.77
C GLY A 223 4.36 -13.62 17.17
N LEU A 224 5.45 -14.04 16.51
CA LEU A 224 6.80 -13.47 16.72
C LEU A 224 7.11 -12.34 15.73
N GLU A 225 6.22 -12.17 14.77
CA GLU A 225 6.28 -11.28 13.63
C GLU A 225 5.33 -10.08 13.83
N THR A 226 5.50 -9.07 12.99
CA THR A 226 4.63 -7.89 12.93
C THR A 226 4.05 -7.87 11.52
N ASN A 227 3.02 -7.06 11.27
CA ASN A 227 2.40 -6.95 9.95
C ASN A 227 2.80 -5.65 9.25
N ALA A 228 2.53 -5.54 7.94
CA ALA A 228 2.84 -4.29 7.26
C ALA A 228 1.97 -3.16 7.83
N LEU A 229 0.66 -3.40 7.96
CA LEU A 229 -0.26 -2.59 8.75
C LEU A 229 -1.00 -3.45 9.78
N THR A 230 -0.82 -3.13 11.06
CA THR A 230 -1.58 -3.73 12.16
C THR A 230 -2.57 -2.72 12.73
N LEU A 231 -3.84 -3.10 12.82
CA LEU A 231 -4.90 -2.31 13.45
C LEU A 231 -5.44 -3.07 14.67
N CYS A 232 -5.05 -2.65 15.87
CA CYS A 232 -5.33 -3.32 17.14
C CYS A 232 -6.39 -2.57 17.96
N GLY A 233 -7.62 -3.09 18.08
CA GLY A 233 -8.70 -2.48 18.86
C GLY A 233 -9.06 -1.06 18.38
N VAL A 234 -8.96 -0.78 17.08
CA VAL A 234 -9.13 0.58 16.56
C VAL A 234 -10.62 0.96 16.48
N GLY A 235 -10.95 2.18 16.88
CA GLY A 235 -12.32 2.70 16.89
C GLY A 235 -12.81 3.19 15.52
N ASP A 236 -14.14 3.28 15.36
CA ASP A 236 -14.87 3.57 14.12
C ASP A 236 -14.81 5.04 13.66
N GLU A 237 -14.30 5.96 14.49
CA GLU A 237 -14.03 7.34 14.08
C GLU A 237 -12.65 7.51 13.43
N THR A 238 -11.83 6.46 13.40
CA THR A 238 -10.52 6.44 12.73
C THR A 238 -10.69 6.29 11.21
N ILE A 239 -9.92 7.05 10.43
CA ILE A 239 -9.99 7.01 8.97
C ILE A 239 -8.82 6.16 8.43
N ILE A 240 -9.14 5.04 7.76
CA ILE A 240 -8.18 4.19 7.05
C ILE A 240 -8.61 4.11 5.58
N GLU A 241 -7.97 4.91 4.72
CA GLU A 241 -8.35 5.01 3.30
C GLU A 241 -7.14 5.01 2.35
N TYR A 242 -7.23 4.39 1.17
CA TYR A 242 -6.13 4.41 0.19
C TYR A 242 -4.80 3.95 0.79
N ILE A 243 -4.77 2.70 1.25
CA ILE A 243 -3.58 2.06 1.84
C ILE A 243 -3.07 1.00 0.89
N GLU A 244 -1.77 0.97 0.68
CA GLU A 244 -1.06 -0.16 0.05
C GLU A 244 -0.11 -0.75 1.08
N ALA A 245 -0.30 -2.02 1.41
CA ALA A 245 0.67 -2.87 2.07
C ALA A 245 1.25 -3.83 1.02
N ILE A 246 2.57 -3.81 0.82
CA ILE A 246 3.21 -4.56 -0.26
C ILE A 246 4.54 -5.17 0.17
N ALA A 247 4.77 -6.40 -0.27
CA ALA A 247 5.99 -7.16 0.04
C ALA A 247 6.21 -7.29 1.56
N SER A 248 5.15 -7.57 2.29
CA SER A 248 5.25 -7.93 3.70
C SER A 248 5.94 -9.27 3.88
N GLY A 249 6.77 -9.41 4.92
CA GLY A 249 7.36 -10.69 5.35
C GLY A 249 6.45 -11.57 6.23
N ASP A 250 5.22 -11.10 6.46
CA ASP A 250 4.13 -11.74 7.18
C ASP A 250 2.84 -11.32 6.45
N ASP A 251 1.80 -10.85 7.13
CA ASP A 251 0.61 -10.33 6.47
C ASP A 251 0.76 -8.91 5.94
N GLY A 252 -0.05 -8.62 4.92
CA GLY A 252 -0.21 -7.25 4.44
C GLY A 252 -0.94 -6.37 5.45
N ILE A 253 -2.15 -6.77 5.81
CA ILE A 253 -3.01 -6.01 6.71
C ILE A 253 -3.64 -7.01 7.67
N GLN A 254 -3.44 -6.80 8.97
CA GLN A 254 -4.08 -7.58 10.01
C GLN A 254 -4.87 -6.68 10.95
N ILE A 255 -6.09 -7.09 11.28
CA ILE A 255 -7.02 -6.34 12.12
C ILE A 255 -7.44 -7.17 13.32
N PHE A 256 -6.98 -6.75 14.49
CA PHE A 256 -7.31 -7.37 15.77
C PHE A 256 -8.47 -6.61 16.42
N GLY A 257 -9.68 -7.17 16.40
CA GLY A 257 -10.84 -6.62 17.10
C GLY A 257 -11.22 -5.16 16.74
N GLY A 258 -12.03 -4.54 17.61
CA GLY A 258 -12.49 -3.17 17.41
C GLY A 258 -13.53 -2.98 16.29
N MET A 259 -13.70 -1.72 15.87
CA MET A 259 -14.78 -1.27 14.98
C MET A 259 -14.26 -0.44 13.79
N VAL A 260 -12.95 -0.45 13.55
CA VAL A 260 -12.36 0.35 12.47
C VAL A 260 -12.95 -0.02 11.12
N ASP A 261 -13.24 0.99 10.31
CA ASP A 261 -13.65 0.81 8.93
C ASP A 261 -12.46 1.01 7.98
N VAL A 262 -12.37 0.20 6.92
CA VAL A 262 -11.32 0.29 5.90
C VAL A 262 -11.93 0.51 4.50
N HIS A 263 -11.39 1.47 3.75
CA HIS A 263 -11.95 1.82 2.44
C HIS A 263 -10.84 2.06 1.41
N HIS A 264 -10.83 1.32 0.29
CA HIS A 264 -9.72 1.33 -0.69
C HIS A 264 -8.39 0.91 -0.05
N VAL A 265 -8.28 -0.36 0.34
CA VAL A 265 -7.03 -0.92 0.89
C VAL A 265 -6.54 -2.07 0.03
N ALA A 266 -5.23 -2.18 -0.13
CA ALA A 266 -4.60 -3.22 -0.92
C ALA A 266 -3.48 -3.92 -0.17
N ALA A 267 -3.45 -5.25 -0.29
CA ALA A 267 -2.40 -6.12 0.21
C ALA A 267 -1.80 -6.90 -0.97
N ILE A 268 -0.49 -6.73 -1.22
CA ILE A 268 0.11 -7.13 -2.50
C ILE A 268 1.42 -7.89 -2.24
N PHE A 269 1.49 -9.14 -2.71
CA PHE A 269 2.71 -9.96 -2.71
C PHE A 269 3.33 -10.18 -1.32
N ASN A 270 2.51 -10.41 -0.31
CA ASN A 270 2.95 -10.73 1.06
C ASN A 270 3.46 -12.18 1.16
N GLU A 271 4.24 -12.46 2.21
CA GLU A 271 4.82 -13.79 2.43
C GLU A 271 3.79 -14.77 2.97
N GLU A 272 2.91 -14.31 3.87
CA GLU A 272 1.77 -15.08 4.39
C GLU A 272 0.49 -14.51 3.77
N ASP A 273 -0.38 -13.89 4.57
CA ASP A 273 -1.73 -13.59 4.14
C ASP A 273 -1.90 -12.14 3.64
N GLY A 274 -2.93 -11.97 2.81
CA GLY A 274 -3.28 -10.67 2.26
C GLY A 274 -3.93 -9.78 3.31
N LEU A 275 -5.15 -10.16 3.65
CA LEU A 275 -5.95 -9.55 4.71
C LEU A 275 -6.23 -10.62 5.77
N GLU A 276 -5.76 -10.36 6.97
CA GLU A 276 -6.09 -11.17 8.14
C GLU A 276 -6.94 -10.36 9.13
N TYR A 277 -7.80 -11.06 9.86
CA TYR A 277 -8.43 -10.50 11.05
C TYR A 277 -8.76 -11.55 12.08
N ASP A 278 -8.81 -11.10 13.33
CA ASP A 278 -9.08 -11.91 14.51
C ASP A 278 -9.76 -11.05 15.60
N GLN A 279 -9.82 -11.63 16.80
CA GLN A 279 -10.18 -10.96 18.06
C GLN A 279 -11.49 -10.17 18.08
N GLY A 280 -12.44 -10.52 17.21
CA GLY A 280 -13.76 -9.95 17.25
C GLY A 280 -13.95 -8.69 16.42
N TRP A 281 -13.22 -8.51 15.31
CA TRP A 281 -13.41 -7.32 14.46
C TRP A 281 -14.86 -7.23 13.92
N GLN A 282 -15.49 -6.06 14.09
CA GLN A 282 -16.89 -5.81 13.77
C GLN A 282 -17.11 -4.65 12.78
N GLY A 283 -16.03 -4.13 12.19
CA GLY A 283 -16.06 -2.97 11.30
C GLY A 283 -16.61 -3.23 9.90
N ARG A 284 -16.43 -2.25 9.02
CA ARG A 284 -16.84 -2.30 7.60
C ARG A 284 -15.64 -2.23 6.68
N GLY A 285 -15.76 -2.85 5.52
CA GLY A 285 -14.74 -2.83 4.48
C GLY A 285 -15.34 -2.61 3.09
N GLN A 286 -14.77 -1.71 2.29
CA GLN A 286 -15.14 -1.61 0.86
C GLN A 286 -13.95 -1.33 -0.04
N PHE A 287 -13.95 -1.94 -1.23
CA PHE A 287 -12.87 -1.83 -2.22
C PHE A 287 -11.54 -2.35 -1.67
N ILE A 288 -11.54 -3.63 -1.28
CA ILE A 288 -10.35 -4.34 -0.80
C ILE A 288 -9.74 -5.09 -1.99
N PHE A 289 -8.44 -4.93 -2.21
CA PHE A 289 -7.72 -5.65 -3.25
C PHE A 289 -6.60 -6.50 -2.65
N VAL A 290 -6.57 -7.78 -2.99
CA VAL A 290 -5.45 -8.66 -2.65
C VAL A 290 -4.93 -9.34 -3.89
N ILE A 291 -3.60 -9.38 -4.03
CA ILE A 291 -2.92 -10.25 -4.98
C ILE A 291 -1.83 -11.04 -4.26
N THR A 292 -1.98 -12.37 -4.29
CA THR A 292 -1.06 -13.31 -3.66
C THR A 292 0.11 -13.60 -4.61
N ASP A 293 1.31 -13.69 -4.05
CA ASP A 293 2.51 -14.15 -4.77
C ASP A 293 2.92 -15.51 -4.22
N GLU A 294 3.06 -16.50 -5.11
CA GLU A 294 3.51 -17.85 -4.73
C GLU A 294 5.03 -18.05 -4.96
N LEU A 295 5.75 -17.01 -5.37
CA LEU A 295 7.19 -17.12 -5.60
C LEU A 295 7.95 -17.32 -4.31
N ASN A 296 8.96 -18.21 -4.39
CA ASN A 296 9.81 -18.59 -3.27
C ASN A 296 9.06 -19.20 -2.07
N GLY A 297 7.82 -19.67 -2.27
CA GLY A 297 7.00 -20.26 -1.21
C GLY A 297 6.24 -19.25 -0.35
N ALA A 298 6.12 -18.01 -0.82
CA ALA A 298 5.18 -17.04 -0.27
C ALA A 298 3.72 -17.41 -0.61
N GLY A 299 2.76 -16.76 0.04
CA GLY A 299 1.35 -16.78 -0.30
C GLY A 299 0.66 -18.09 0.05
N GLU A 300 0.06 -18.15 1.24
CA GLU A 300 -0.77 -19.28 1.67
C GLU A 300 -2.25 -19.01 1.42
N HIS A 301 -2.76 -17.89 1.94
CA HIS A 301 -4.12 -17.42 1.73
C HIS A 301 -4.15 -15.98 1.20
N ALA A 302 -5.21 -15.63 0.50
CA ALA A 302 -5.44 -14.22 0.15
C ALA A 302 -6.21 -13.48 1.25
N GLY A 303 -7.00 -14.20 2.03
CA GLY A 303 -7.43 -13.74 3.34
C GLY A 303 -7.53 -14.88 4.32
N ASP A 304 -7.16 -14.61 5.55
CA ASP A 304 -7.27 -15.54 6.66
C ASP A 304 -8.12 -14.93 7.76
N PHE A 305 -9.26 -15.56 8.01
CA PHE A 305 -10.28 -14.98 8.85
C PHE A 305 -10.42 -15.86 10.08
N GLU A 306 -10.03 -15.27 11.21
CA GLU A 306 -10.00 -15.90 12.52
C GLU A 306 -11.06 -15.29 13.44
N GLY A 307 -11.59 -16.12 14.34
CA GLY A 307 -12.53 -15.66 15.35
C GLY A 307 -11.86 -15.24 16.65
N ASP A 308 -10.67 -15.76 16.98
CA ASP A 308 -9.96 -15.51 18.23
C ASP A 308 -8.44 -15.46 18.04
N ASP A 309 -7.70 -15.20 19.13
CA ASP A 309 -6.22 -15.19 19.20
C ASP A 309 -5.73 -16.28 20.17
N TYR A 310 -6.45 -17.40 20.29
CA TYR A 310 -6.09 -18.41 21.28
C TYR A 310 -6.15 -19.82 20.72
N GLU A 311 -5.22 -20.10 19.80
CA GLU A 311 -5.01 -21.41 19.15
C GLU A 311 -4.88 -22.60 20.14
N GLU A 312 -4.49 -22.37 21.41
CA GLU A 312 -4.21 -23.46 22.37
C GLU A 312 -5.43 -23.85 23.24
N PHE A 313 -6.52 -23.06 23.25
CA PHE A 313 -7.79 -23.37 23.92
C PHE A 313 -8.98 -22.78 23.14
N ASP A 314 -9.73 -23.66 22.48
CA ASP A 314 -11.18 -23.62 22.29
C ASP A 314 -11.91 -22.34 22.76
N VAL A 315 -12.19 -21.43 21.83
CA VAL A 315 -13.19 -20.38 22.04
C VAL A 315 -14.51 -21.02 22.48
N ASP A 316 -15.11 -20.54 23.57
CA ASP A 316 -16.51 -20.84 23.90
C ASP A 316 -17.36 -19.67 23.38
N MET A 317 -18.56 -19.97 22.91
CA MET A 317 -19.68 -19.09 22.53
C MET A 317 -20.01 -17.91 23.49
N THR A 318 -19.26 -17.76 24.59
CA THR A 318 -19.37 -16.68 25.57
C THR A 318 -18.38 -15.54 25.36
N PHE A 319 -17.36 -15.70 24.52
CA PHE A 319 -16.41 -14.65 24.16
C PHE A 319 -17.00 -13.83 23.00
N MET A 320 -17.40 -12.60 23.30
CA MET A 320 -18.05 -11.68 22.37
C MET A 320 -17.27 -10.37 22.34
N PRO A 321 -17.14 -9.72 21.18
CA PRO A 321 -17.80 -10.02 19.90
C PRO A 321 -17.11 -11.13 19.10
N TYR A 322 -17.83 -11.84 18.21
CA TYR A 322 -17.15 -12.66 17.19
C TYR A 322 -16.53 -11.79 16.11
N SER A 323 -15.54 -12.27 15.37
CA SER A 323 -15.12 -11.59 14.14
C SER A 323 -16.24 -11.75 13.12
N ASN A 324 -16.86 -10.65 12.69
CA ASN A 324 -17.94 -10.68 11.70
C ASN A 324 -18.08 -9.32 10.97
N PRO A 325 -17.04 -8.89 10.25
CA PRO A 325 -17.07 -7.62 9.53
C PRO A 325 -18.08 -7.62 8.37
N LEU A 326 -18.50 -6.43 7.96
CA LEU A 326 -19.36 -6.23 6.78
C LEU A 326 -18.52 -5.73 5.59
N LEU A 327 -18.31 -6.60 4.61
CA LEU A 327 -17.36 -6.40 3.52
C LEU A 327 -18.08 -6.36 2.16
N PHE A 328 -17.78 -5.33 1.36
CA PHE A 328 -18.32 -5.15 0.01
C PHE A 328 -17.20 -4.96 -1.02
N ASN A 329 -17.43 -5.41 -2.25
CA ASN A 329 -16.61 -5.03 -3.40
C ASN A 329 -15.12 -5.38 -3.23
N GLN A 330 -14.82 -6.64 -2.91
CA GLN A 330 -13.44 -7.11 -2.76
C GLN A 330 -12.95 -7.81 -4.02
N THR A 331 -11.65 -7.77 -4.31
CA THR A 331 -11.04 -8.52 -5.41
C THR A 331 -9.78 -9.22 -4.93
N TYR A 332 -9.81 -10.54 -4.97
CA TYR A 332 -8.70 -11.42 -4.59
C TYR A 332 -8.19 -12.14 -5.85
N ILE A 333 -6.87 -12.13 -6.05
CA ILE A 333 -6.19 -12.78 -7.17
C ILE A 333 -5.08 -13.67 -6.63
N GLY A 334 -5.13 -14.96 -6.96
CA GLY A 334 -4.11 -15.92 -6.60
C GLY A 334 -3.17 -16.26 -7.75
N ALA A 335 -2.25 -17.19 -7.51
CA ALA A 335 -1.36 -17.76 -8.53
C ALA A 335 -1.61 -19.26 -8.81
N GLY A 336 -2.69 -19.82 -8.24
CA GLY A 336 -3.29 -21.09 -8.63
C GLY A 336 -3.22 -22.22 -7.60
N GLU A 337 -2.36 -22.15 -6.58
CA GLU A 337 -2.25 -23.19 -5.55
C GLU A 337 -2.76 -22.70 -4.19
N ALA A 338 -2.69 -21.40 -3.91
CA ALA A 338 -3.20 -20.79 -2.68
C ALA A 338 -4.72 -20.96 -2.49
N THR A 339 -5.18 -20.82 -1.26
CA THR A 339 -6.61 -20.73 -0.91
C THR A 339 -7.05 -19.27 -0.93
N ALA A 340 -8.24 -18.98 -1.45
CA ALA A 340 -8.69 -17.59 -1.56
C ALA A 340 -9.04 -17.00 -0.19
N ILE A 341 -9.85 -17.69 0.59
CA ILE A 341 -10.19 -17.32 1.97
C ILE A 341 -10.16 -18.57 2.83
N ARG A 342 -9.52 -18.51 3.99
CA ARG A 342 -9.73 -19.46 5.09
C ARG A 342 -10.63 -18.81 6.15
N LEU A 343 -11.60 -19.58 6.66
CA LEU A 343 -12.47 -19.20 7.77
C LEU A 343 -12.33 -20.27 8.84
N HIS A 344 -11.73 -19.91 9.98
CA HIS A 344 -11.41 -20.87 11.04
C HIS A 344 -11.47 -20.20 12.43
N ASN A 345 -11.26 -20.97 13.50
CA ASN A 345 -11.20 -20.47 14.89
C ASN A 345 -12.42 -19.60 15.30
N GLY A 346 -13.62 -19.90 14.77
CA GLY A 346 -14.84 -19.17 15.11
C GLY A 346 -15.10 -17.89 14.29
N ALA A 347 -14.44 -17.73 13.13
CA ALA A 347 -14.61 -16.57 12.28
C ALA A 347 -15.95 -16.53 11.54
N GLY A 348 -16.49 -15.32 11.42
CA GLY A 348 -17.66 -15.01 10.60
C GLY A 348 -17.34 -13.92 9.59
N VAL A 349 -18.18 -13.82 8.56
CA VAL A 349 -18.06 -12.73 7.58
C VAL A 349 -19.42 -12.41 6.94
N ARG A 350 -19.70 -11.12 6.73
CA ARG A 350 -20.80 -10.66 5.87
C ARG A 350 -20.22 -10.08 4.60
N MET A 351 -20.06 -10.92 3.58
CA MET A 351 -19.32 -10.64 2.36
C MET A 351 -20.21 -10.49 1.14
N HIS A 352 -20.10 -9.37 0.45
CA HIS A 352 -20.95 -9.04 -0.68
C HIS A 352 -20.16 -8.57 -1.91
N ASN A 353 -20.70 -8.85 -3.11
CA ASN A 353 -20.28 -8.26 -4.39
C ASN A 353 -18.76 -8.38 -4.69
N SER A 354 -18.13 -9.48 -4.29
CA SER A 354 -16.69 -9.70 -4.38
C SER A 354 -16.29 -10.67 -5.49
N LEU A 355 -15.03 -10.58 -5.92
CA LEU A 355 -14.44 -11.34 -7.02
C LEU A 355 -13.22 -12.13 -6.51
N PHE A 356 -13.16 -13.41 -6.85
CA PHE A 356 -12.06 -14.33 -6.53
C PHE A 356 -11.56 -15.00 -7.81
N VAL A 357 -10.27 -14.89 -8.10
CA VAL A 357 -9.70 -15.39 -9.36
C VAL A 357 -8.39 -16.12 -9.15
N ASN A 358 -8.23 -17.28 -9.80
CA ASN A 358 -6.96 -18.01 -9.93
C ASN A 358 -6.40 -18.57 -8.61
N PHE A 359 -7.21 -19.37 -7.91
CA PHE A 359 -6.83 -20.05 -6.67
C PHE A 359 -6.98 -21.56 -6.78
N GLY A 360 -6.25 -22.32 -5.95
CA GLY A 360 -6.40 -23.77 -5.86
C GLY A 360 -7.72 -24.14 -5.20
N LEU A 361 -8.12 -23.35 -4.20
CA LEU A 361 -9.38 -23.45 -3.48
C LEU A 361 -10.01 -22.06 -3.30
N GLY A 362 -11.34 -21.99 -3.33
CA GLY A 362 -12.09 -20.75 -3.11
C GLY A 362 -12.11 -20.40 -1.63
N ILE A 363 -13.26 -20.60 -1.00
CA ILE A 363 -13.43 -20.40 0.44
C ILE A 363 -13.29 -21.75 1.13
N ASP A 364 -12.30 -21.85 2.01
CA ASP A 364 -12.17 -22.94 2.97
C ASP A 364 -12.92 -22.60 4.26
N PHE A 365 -13.64 -23.57 4.79
CA PHE A 365 -14.62 -23.38 5.82
C PHE A 365 -14.47 -24.49 6.86
N GLU A 366 -13.86 -24.14 7.99
CA GLU A 366 -13.52 -25.09 9.04
C GLU A 366 -14.72 -25.49 9.91
N ASP A 367 -14.76 -26.76 10.31
CA ASP A 367 -15.66 -27.32 11.33
C ASP A 367 -14.84 -28.09 12.40
N GLU A 368 -14.06 -27.36 13.20
CA GLU A 368 -13.32 -27.90 14.34
C GLU A 368 -13.94 -27.43 15.68
N ASP A 369 -14.60 -28.37 16.39
CA ASP A 369 -15.20 -28.14 17.71
C ASP A 369 -14.19 -27.45 18.66
N PRO A 370 -14.61 -26.48 19.50
CA PRO A 370 -16.00 -26.25 19.95
C PRO A 370 -16.66 -24.93 19.52
N CYS A 371 -15.96 -24.04 18.83
CA CYS A 371 -16.51 -22.87 18.12
C CYS A 371 -15.71 -22.63 16.86
N ASP A 372 -16.33 -22.87 15.72
CA ASP A 372 -15.72 -22.76 14.40
C ASP A 372 -16.54 -21.83 13.48
N ALA A 373 -16.12 -21.71 12.23
CA ALA A 373 -16.86 -20.96 11.23
C ALA A 373 -18.29 -21.51 11.01
N TRP A 374 -18.49 -22.81 11.22
CA TRP A 374 -19.76 -23.51 11.02
C TRP A 374 -20.83 -23.14 12.02
N GLU A 375 -20.49 -22.96 13.30
CA GLU A 375 -21.42 -22.39 14.27
C GLU A 375 -21.99 -21.04 13.81
N LEU A 376 -21.15 -20.12 13.33
CA LEU A 376 -21.58 -18.79 12.91
C LEU A 376 -22.45 -18.82 11.65
N LEU A 377 -22.21 -19.76 10.74
CA LEU A 377 -23.13 -20.01 9.62
C LEU A 377 -24.51 -20.47 10.11
N LEU A 378 -24.56 -21.39 11.08
CA LEU A 378 -25.84 -21.89 11.62
C LEU A 378 -26.62 -20.83 12.38
N PHE A 379 -25.95 -19.87 13.02
CA PHE A 379 -26.59 -18.72 13.67
C PHE A 379 -27.05 -17.66 12.68
N GLY A 380 -26.61 -17.75 11.41
CA GLY A 380 -26.89 -16.76 10.38
C GLY A 380 -26.07 -15.49 10.54
N GLU A 381 -24.93 -15.58 11.24
CA GLU A 381 -23.97 -14.48 11.39
C GLU A 381 -23.08 -14.38 10.14
N THR A 382 -22.69 -15.52 9.56
CA THR A 382 -21.97 -15.58 8.28
C THR A 382 -22.95 -15.47 7.10
N ASN A 383 -22.70 -14.52 6.21
CA ASN A 383 -23.47 -14.30 4.99
C ASN A 383 -22.54 -14.00 3.81
N ILE A 384 -22.42 -14.94 2.89
CA ILE A 384 -21.63 -14.77 1.66
C ILE A 384 -22.63 -14.61 0.52
N GLU A 385 -22.72 -13.44 -0.09
CA GLU A 385 -23.78 -13.10 -1.05
C GLU A 385 -23.29 -12.37 -2.31
N ASN A 386 -23.81 -12.79 -3.46
CA ASN A 386 -23.59 -12.17 -4.77
C ASN A 386 -22.11 -12.06 -5.19
N ASN A 387 -21.28 -13.04 -4.86
CA ASN A 387 -19.86 -13.07 -5.23
C ASN A 387 -19.62 -13.87 -6.52
N ARG A 388 -18.48 -13.63 -7.17
CA ARG A 388 -18.05 -14.30 -8.41
C ARG A 388 -16.70 -14.95 -8.23
N PHE A 389 -16.59 -16.15 -8.79
CA PHE A 389 -15.39 -16.97 -8.71
C PHE A 389 -14.95 -17.34 -10.12
N TRP A 390 -13.65 -17.40 -10.38
CA TRP A 390 -13.15 -17.80 -11.69
C TRP A 390 -11.80 -18.47 -11.61
N GLN A 391 -11.61 -19.56 -12.36
CA GLN A 391 -10.40 -20.37 -12.30
C GLN A 391 -10.04 -20.76 -10.87
N ILE A 392 -11.04 -21.28 -10.17
CA ILE A 392 -10.85 -21.91 -8.86
C ILE A 392 -10.73 -23.42 -9.07
N GLY A 393 -9.68 -24.02 -8.55
CA GLY A 393 -9.34 -25.41 -8.77
C GLY A 393 -9.22 -25.76 -10.27
N ASP A 394 -9.41 -27.03 -10.60
CA ASP A 394 -9.29 -27.52 -11.97
C ASP A 394 -10.51 -27.16 -12.84
N SER A 395 -11.65 -26.82 -12.23
CA SER A 395 -12.93 -26.77 -12.96
C SER A 395 -13.93 -25.71 -12.51
N SER A 396 -13.67 -24.98 -11.42
CA SER A 396 -14.62 -24.04 -10.79
C SER A 396 -15.98 -24.69 -10.48
N LEU A 397 -15.96 -25.97 -10.11
CA LEU A 397 -17.13 -26.67 -9.59
C LEU A 397 -17.41 -26.20 -8.17
N ILE A 398 -18.65 -26.38 -7.72
CA ILE A 398 -19.11 -25.84 -6.43
C ILE A 398 -18.23 -26.24 -5.23
N HIS A 399 -17.77 -27.49 -5.17
CA HIS A 399 -16.88 -27.98 -4.11
C HIS A 399 -15.45 -27.43 -4.16
N GLU A 400 -15.06 -26.79 -5.26
CA GLU A 400 -13.80 -26.04 -5.36
C GLU A 400 -14.03 -24.57 -4.98
N LEU A 401 -15.23 -24.03 -5.19
CA LEU A 401 -15.56 -22.65 -4.82
C LEU A 401 -15.73 -22.48 -3.31
N ILE A 402 -16.29 -23.49 -2.66
CA ILE A 402 -16.48 -23.51 -1.21
C ILE A 402 -16.32 -24.95 -0.70
N LEU A 403 -15.38 -25.13 0.22
CA LEU A 403 -15.09 -26.39 0.89
C LEU A 403 -15.51 -26.29 2.34
N TYR A 404 -16.10 -27.37 2.84
CA TYR A 404 -16.33 -27.61 4.25
C TYR A 404 -15.30 -28.66 4.68
N ASP A 405 -14.26 -28.23 5.38
CA ASP A 405 -13.15 -29.07 5.81
C ASP A 405 -13.29 -29.54 7.25
N ASP A 406 -12.62 -30.66 7.55
CA ASP A 406 -12.52 -31.31 8.86
C ASP A 406 -13.84 -31.66 9.59
N GLY A 407 -14.97 -31.48 8.92
CA GLY A 407 -16.24 -31.52 9.63
C GLY A 407 -16.80 -32.88 10.03
N TYR A 408 -17.47 -32.87 11.18
CA TYR A 408 -18.09 -34.04 11.83
C TYR A 408 -19.58 -34.15 11.52
N VAL A 409 -20.18 -33.16 10.84
CA VAL A 409 -21.61 -33.13 10.52
C VAL A 409 -21.92 -33.92 9.25
N PHE A 410 -22.80 -34.91 9.40
CA PHE A 410 -23.34 -35.67 8.27
C PHE A 410 -24.14 -34.73 7.36
N ASN A 411 -23.53 -34.31 6.24
CA ASN A 411 -24.02 -33.38 5.20
C ASN A 411 -23.59 -31.90 5.28
N GLY A 412 -22.58 -31.54 6.10
CA GLY A 412 -22.09 -30.16 6.22
C GLY A 412 -21.77 -29.50 4.87
N GLN A 413 -20.97 -30.17 4.02
CA GLN A 413 -20.67 -29.71 2.66
C GLN A 413 -21.94 -29.34 1.86
N GLU A 414 -22.95 -30.22 1.82
CA GLU A 414 -24.19 -29.95 1.06
C GLU A 414 -24.92 -28.69 1.58
N VAL A 415 -24.87 -28.44 2.89
CA VAL A 415 -25.50 -27.26 3.52
C VAL A 415 -24.75 -25.98 3.15
N VAL A 416 -23.42 -26.00 3.21
CA VAL A 416 -22.58 -24.85 2.83
C VAL A 416 -22.77 -24.53 1.35
N GLU A 417 -22.75 -25.54 0.47
CA GLU A 417 -22.97 -25.37 -0.97
C GLU A 417 -24.38 -24.82 -1.29
N ASP A 418 -25.41 -25.32 -0.60
CA ASP A 418 -26.80 -24.85 -0.77
C ASP A 418 -26.96 -23.39 -0.31
N HIS A 419 -26.34 -23.00 0.81
CA HIS A 419 -26.32 -21.61 1.28
C HIS A 419 -25.61 -20.71 0.26
N PHE A 420 -24.43 -21.12 -0.18
CA PHE A 420 -23.60 -20.37 -1.12
C PHE A 420 -24.30 -20.14 -2.47
N THR A 421 -24.84 -21.19 -3.09
CA THR A 421 -25.56 -21.06 -4.36
C THR A 421 -26.91 -20.34 -4.20
N GLY A 422 -27.58 -20.53 -3.06
CA GLY A 422 -28.82 -19.84 -2.71
C GLY A 422 -28.66 -18.32 -2.61
N ASN A 423 -27.49 -17.86 -2.15
CA ASN A 423 -27.12 -16.46 -2.01
C ASN A 423 -26.43 -15.87 -3.25
N ASN A 424 -26.71 -16.42 -4.44
CA ASN A 424 -26.26 -15.89 -5.73
C ASN A 424 -24.72 -15.84 -5.91
N ASN A 425 -23.99 -16.78 -5.29
CA ASN A 425 -22.58 -17.00 -5.56
C ASN A 425 -22.40 -18.08 -6.64
N PHE A 426 -21.57 -17.81 -7.64
CA PHE A 426 -21.29 -18.77 -8.72
C PHE A 426 -20.02 -18.43 -9.50
N ALA A 427 -19.53 -19.43 -10.23
CA ALA A 427 -18.40 -19.25 -11.13
C ALA A 427 -18.78 -18.43 -12.39
N ALA A 428 -18.05 -17.37 -12.68
CA ALA A 428 -18.26 -16.54 -13.87
C ALA A 428 -16.96 -15.86 -14.32
N ASP A 429 -16.68 -15.93 -15.62
CA ASP A 429 -15.51 -15.27 -16.23
C ASP A 429 -15.65 -13.73 -16.15
N PRO A 430 -14.75 -13.04 -15.44
CA PRO A 430 -14.74 -11.59 -15.37
C PRO A 430 -14.15 -10.93 -16.63
N ASN A 431 -13.54 -11.71 -17.52
CA ASN A 431 -12.86 -11.24 -18.73
C ASN A 431 -11.78 -10.18 -18.41
N ILE A 432 -11.04 -10.41 -17.30
CA ILE A 432 -9.90 -9.59 -16.87
C ILE A 432 -8.59 -10.29 -17.22
N ASP A 433 -7.53 -9.51 -17.33
CA ASP A 433 -6.16 -10.04 -17.38
C ASP A 433 -5.58 -9.98 -15.99
N PHE A 434 -5.38 -11.14 -15.36
CA PHE A 434 -4.86 -11.26 -14.00
C PHE A 434 -3.53 -12.02 -13.95
N ALA A 435 -3.12 -12.61 -15.07
CA ALA A 435 -1.88 -13.36 -15.13
C ALA A 435 -0.72 -12.38 -15.22
N PHE A 436 0.14 -12.36 -14.21
CA PHE A 436 1.38 -11.62 -14.26
C PHE A 436 2.56 -12.57 -14.37
N ALA A 437 3.66 -12.06 -14.93
CA ALA A 437 4.96 -12.70 -14.87
C ALA A 437 5.94 -11.74 -14.19
N SER A 438 6.94 -12.27 -13.50
CA SER A 438 7.97 -11.44 -12.88
C SER A 438 9.39 -11.94 -13.14
N ASP A 439 10.34 -11.02 -13.03
CA ASP A 439 11.77 -11.29 -13.00
C ASP A 439 12.38 -10.51 -11.84
N SER A 440 13.03 -11.20 -10.90
CA SER A 440 13.68 -10.59 -9.73
C SER A 440 12.73 -9.64 -8.96
N GLY A 441 11.50 -10.08 -8.71
CA GLY A 441 10.49 -9.32 -7.98
C GLY A 441 9.94 -8.09 -8.72
N HIS A 442 10.12 -7.98 -10.04
CA HIS A 442 9.52 -6.93 -10.87
C HIS A 442 8.55 -7.53 -11.86
N VAL A 443 7.38 -6.91 -12.02
CA VAL A 443 6.34 -7.37 -12.93
C VAL A 443 6.74 -7.04 -14.37
N MET A 444 6.78 -8.08 -15.20
CA MET A 444 7.16 -8.01 -16.61
C MET A 444 5.96 -8.07 -17.55
N ASP A 445 4.81 -8.56 -17.05
CA ASP A 445 3.54 -8.63 -17.77
C ASP A 445 2.45 -8.01 -16.88
N PRO A 446 1.97 -6.79 -17.21
CA PRO A 446 1.02 -6.07 -16.38
C PRO A 446 -0.38 -6.68 -16.45
N ILE A 447 -1.14 -6.55 -15.37
CA ILE A 447 -2.53 -7.00 -15.27
C ILE A 447 -3.50 -5.88 -15.63
N ASN A 448 -4.72 -6.26 -16.00
CA ASN A 448 -5.86 -5.35 -16.16
C ASN A 448 -7.04 -5.87 -15.34
N LEU A 449 -7.35 -5.17 -14.26
CA LEU A 449 -8.36 -5.54 -13.27
C LEU A 449 -9.79 -5.15 -13.64
N THR A 450 -9.99 -4.50 -14.78
CA THR A 450 -11.29 -3.94 -15.19
C THR A 450 -12.21 -5.04 -15.71
N PRO A 451 -13.27 -5.46 -14.98
CA PRO A 451 -14.14 -6.53 -15.45
C PRO A 451 -14.96 -6.08 -16.67
N ASP A 452 -14.94 -6.86 -17.74
CA ASP A 452 -15.68 -6.59 -18.99
C ASP A 452 -16.66 -7.74 -19.28
N SER A 453 -17.55 -7.98 -18.33
CA SER A 453 -18.56 -9.03 -18.41
C SER A 453 -19.88 -8.62 -17.77
N ALA A 454 -21.00 -8.96 -18.43
CA ALA A 454 -22.33 -8.64 -17.93
C ALA A 454 -22.66 -9.35 -16.59
N THR A 455 -21.99 -10.47 -16.27
CA THR A 455 -22.15 -11.18 -14.99
C THR A 455 -21.49 -10.47 -13.82
N MET A 456 -20.70 -9.43 -14.10
CA MET A 456 -20.03 -8.58 -13.12
C MET A 456 -20.87 -7.34 -12.80
N LEU A 457 -22.08 -7.18 -13.36
CA LEU A 457 -23.00 -6.11 -12.98
C LEU A 457 -23.75 -6.47 -11.70
N VAL A 458 -23.97 -5.48 -10.85
CA VAL A 458 -24.71 -5.62 -9.59
C VAL A 458 -26.11 -5.03 -9.73
N GLU A 459 -27.12 -5.87 -9.46
CA GLU A 459 -28.52 -5.47 -9.43
C GLU A 459 -28.84 -4.75 -8.13
N SER A 460 -29.85 -3.87 -8.15
CA SER A 460 -30.12 -2.97 -7.02
C SER A 460 -30.52 -3.63 -5.70
N GLU A 461 -30.91 -4.92 -5.75
CA GLU A 461 -31.23 -5.71 -4.55
C GLU A 461 -30.00 -6.16 -3.77
N PHE A 462 -28.82 -6.15 -4.41
CA PHE A 462 -27.53 -6.46 -3.78
C PHE A 462 -26.71 -5.21 -3.44
N PHE A 463 -27.32 -4.02 -3.52
CA PHE A 463 -26.68 -2.80 -3.04
C PHE A 463 -26.72 -2.72 -1.51
N PRO A 464 -25.67 -2.17 -0.89
CA PRO A 464 -25.63 -2.00 0.55
C PRO A 464 -26.77 -1.09 1.03
N GLU A 465 -27.37 -1.45 2.17
CA GLU A 465 -28.38 -0.62 2.83
C GLU A 465 -27.77 0.51 3.66
N ASP A 466 -26.57 0.28 4.21
CA ASP A 466 -25.81 1.28 4.96
C ASP A 466 -25.21 2.31 3.99
N ALA A 467 -25.40 3.60 4.32
CA ALA A 467 -24.98 4.74 3.50
C ALA A 467 -23.48 5.04 3.59
N TRP A 468 -22.75 4.35 4.47
CA TRP A 468 -21.29 4.40 4.49
C TRP A 468 -20.69 3.80 3.21
N PHE A 469 -21.30 2.71 2.71
CA PHE A 469 -20.85 2.08 1.47
C PHE A 469 -21.30 2.83 0.22
N GLU A 470 -20.46 2.83 -0.79
CA GLU A 470 -20.83 3.22 -2.15
C GLU A 470 -21.67 2.13 -2.82
N SER A 471 -22.75 2.53 -3.50
CA SER A 471 -23.54 1.60 -4.33
C SER A 471 -22.84 1.33 -5.67
N ALA A 472 -21.78 0.53 -5.63
CA ALA A 472 -21.05 0.10 -6.82
C ALA A 472 -21.93 -0.81 -7.70
N GLY A 473 -22.13 -0.41 -8.96
CA GLY A 473 -22.92 -1.17 -9.95
C GLY A 473 -22.21 -2.40 -10.51
N TYR A 474 -21.12 -2.84 -9.88
CA TYR A 474 -20.22 -3.88 -10.37
C TYR A 474 -19.66 -4.74 -9.23
N ILE A 475 -19.26 -5.96 -9.57
CA ILE A 475 -18.59 -6.92 -8.70
C ILE A 475 -17.10 -6.60 -8.65
N GLY A 476 -16.51 -6.71 -7.47
CA GLY A 476 -15.08 -6.49 -7.25
C GLY A 476 -14.74 -5.05 -6.87
N ALA A 477 -13.44 -4.81 -6.66
CA ALA A 477 -12.88 -3.56 -6.15
C ALA A 477 -12.61 -2.52 -7.25
N PHE A 478 -12.77 -2.89 -8.54
CA PHE A 478 -12.40 -2.05 -9.67
C PHE A 478 -13.57 -1.83 -10.62
N SER A 479 -13.76 -0.56 -10.97
CA SER A 479 -14.85 -0.13 -11.83
C SER A 479 -14.64 -0.56 -13.29
N PRO A 480 -15.69 -1.00 -14.01
CA PRO A 480 -15.61 -1.39 -15.41
C PRO A 480 -15.35 -0.20 -16.36
N ASP A 481 -15.32 1.04 -15.85
CA ASP A 481 -15.00 2.24 -16.65
C ASP A 481 -13.49 2.45 -16.88
N GLY A 482 -12.65 1.55 -16.37
CA GLY A 482 -11.20 1.60 -16.50
C GLY A 482 -10.50 2.42 -15.41
N GLY A 483 -11.25 2.89 -14.41
CA GLY A 483 -10.67 3.53 -13.23
C GLY A 483 -9.90 2.53 -12.38
N ASN A 484 -8.62 2.82 -12.10
CA ASN A 484 -7.81 2.08 -11.15
C ASN A 484 -7.31 3.02 -10.04
N TRP A 485 -7.86 2.86 -8.83
CA TRP A 485 -7.55 3.70 -7.69
C TRP A 485 -6.17 3.44 -7.09
N LEU A 486 -5.47 2.37 -7.51
CA LEU A 486 -4.08 2.07 -7.15
C LEU A 486 -3.06 2.75 -8.07
N THR A 487 -3.47 3.58 -9.03
CA THR A 487 -2.53 4.28 -9.92
C THR A 487 -2.08 5.62 -9.36
N CYS A 488 -0.94 6.13 -9.83
CA CYS A 488 -0.30 7.40 -9.49
C CYS A 488 0.37 7.50 -8.10
N TRP A 489 0.09 6.60 -7.14
CA TRP A 489 0.60 6.71 -5.77
C TRP A 489 1.15 5.42 -5.16
N THR A 490 1.06 4.27 -5.82
CA THR A 490 1.42 2.96 -5.26
C THR A 490 2.77 2.45 -5.76
N TYR A 491 3.37 1.55 -4.99
CA TYR A 491 4.59 0.86 -5.35
C TYR A 491 4.33 -0.26 -6.36
N ALA A 492 3.16 -0.90 -6.29
CA ALA A 492 2.71 -1.88 -7.27
C ALA A 492 2.76 -1.31 -8.70
N GLU A 493 2.36 -0.06 -8.91
CA GLU A 493 2.51 0.62 -10.20
C GLU A 493 3.99 0.75 -10.62
N GLN A 494 4.89 1.07 -9.68
CA GLN A 494 6.33 1.17 -9.96
C GLN A 494 6.98 -0.15 -10.32
N LEU A 495 6.51 -1.22 -9.70
CA LEU A 495 6.91 -2.58 -10.01
C LEU A 495 6.35 -3.06 -11.35
N GLY A 496 5.47 -2.29 -11.98
CA GLY A 496 4.92 -2.55 -13.31
C GLY A 496 3.58 -3.28 -13.31
N LEU A 497 2.92 -3.45 -12.15
CA LEU A 497 1.73 -4.29 -12.03
C LEU A 497 0.60 -3.87 -12.97
N PHE A 498 0.39 -2.56 -13.17
CA PHE A 498 -0.72 -2.04 -13.99
C PHE A 498 -0.29 -1.54 -15.38
N GLY A 499 0.99 -1.72 -15.75
CA GLY A 499 1.57 -1.20 -16.98
C GLY A 499 1.57 0.34 -17.04
N SER A 500 1.81 0.91 -18.23
CA SER A 500 1.49 2.33 -18.47
C SER A 500 -0.03 2.47 -18.52
N TRP A 501 -0.62 3.33 -17.68
CA TRP A 501 -2.07 3.52 -17.62
C TRP A 501 -2.66 3.71 -19.04
N ASN A 502 -3.48 2.74 -19.45
CA ASN A 502 -4.17 2.76 -20.74
C ASN A 502 -5.45 3.58 -20.54
N ASP A 503 -5.41 4.88 -20.84
CA ASP A 503 -6.50 5.84 -20.66
C ASP A 503 -7.77 5.59 -21.53
N GLY A 504 -7.91 4.37 -22.07
CA GLY A 504 -8.95 4.02 -23.02
C GLY A 504 -8.74 4.61 -24.43
N SER A 505 -7.63 5.29 -24.72
CA SER A 505 -7.32 5.78 -26.07
C SER A 505 -6.71 4.72 -26.99
N GLY A 506 -6.29 3.57 -26.44
CA GLY A 506 -5.67 2.48 -27.20
C GLY A 506 -4.22 2.73 -27.59
N ASP A 507 -3.54 3.64 -26.89
CA ASP A 507 -2.09 3.85 -27.03
C ASP A 507 -1.39 3.10 -25.89
N SER A 508 -1.03 1.84 -26.15
CA SER A 508 -0.06 1.12 -25.33
C SER A 508 1.22 1.94 -25.34
N GLY A 509 1.54 2.61 -24.22
CA GLY A 509 2.62 3.59 -24.06
C GLY A 509 3.89 3.21 -24.80
N ALA A 510 3.92 3.49 -26.09
CA ALA A 510 4.99 3.08 -26.95
C ALA A 510 6.14 3.97 -26.58
N GLU A 511 7.23 3.38 -26.09
CA GLU A 511 8.50 4.08 -26.05
C GLU A 511 8.75 4.58 -27.48
N VAL A 512 8.67 5.91 -27.68
CA VAL A 512 8.96 6.58 -28.94
C VAL A 512 10.40 7.03 -28.83
N PRO A 513 11.37 6.32 -29.43
CA PRO A 513 12.77 6.70 -29.33
C PRO A 513 13.01 7.93 -30.21
N GLY A 514 13.69 8.92 -29.67
CA GLY A 514 14.06 10.13 -30.39
C GLY A 514 14.70 11.15 -29.46
N CYS A 515 15.13 12.29 -30.00
CA CYS A 515 15.78 13.30 -29.17
C CYS A 515 14.78 14.01 -28.24
N THR A 516 14.96 13.90 -26.93
CA THR A 516 14.08 14.49 -25.91
C THR A 516 14.51 15.88 -25.46
N TYR A 517 15.72 16.32 -25.81
CA TYR A 517 16.21 17.65 -25.43
C TYR A 517 15.61 18.75 -26.31
N VAL A 518 14.75 19.59 -25.72
CA VAL A 518 14.07 20.72 -26.39
C VAL A 518 15.00 21.73 -27.08
N PHE A 519 16.29 21.73 -26.72
CA PHE A 519 17.32 22.59 -27.32
C PHE A 519 18.07 21.93 -28.49
N ALA A 520 17.81 20.66 -28.79
CA ALA A 520 18.42 19.98 -29.92
C ALA A 520 17.70 20.33 -31.23
N CYS A 521 18.45 20.33 -32.32
CA CYS A 521 17.96 20.63 -33.66
C CYS A 521 17.01 19.57 -34.22
N ASN A 522 17.13 18.32 -33.73
CA ASN A 522 16.27 17.21 -34.06
C ASN A 522 15.34 16.81 -32.90
N TYR A 523 15.02 17.76 -32.00
CA TYR A 523 14.03 17.54 -30.94
C TYR A 523 12.71 16.99 -31.51
N ALA A 524 12.23 15.89 -30.93
CA ALA A 524 10.96 15.27 -31.26
C ALA A 524 10.02 15.41 -30.06
N ALA A 525 8.93 16.16 -30.23
CA ALA A 525 7.99 16.44 -29.14
C ALA A 525 7.22 15.20 -28.68
N GLU A 526 7.15 14.20 -29.56
CA GLU A 526 6.55 12.90 -29.35
C GLU A 526 7.52 11.85 -28.78
N ALA A 527 8.83 12.13 -28.68
CA ALA A 527 9.79 11.18 -28.15
C ALA A 527 9.66 11.06 -26.62
N THR A 528 9.59 9.82 -26.14
CA THR A 528 9.44 9.48 -24.71
C THR A 528 10.71 8.85 -24.11
N ILE A 529 11.67 8.43 -24.94
CA ILE A 529 12.99 7.95 -24.52
C ILE A 529 14.09 8.53 -25.43
N ASP A 530 15.19 9.02 -24.83
CA ASP A 530 16.35 9.49 -25.59
C ASP A 530 17.08 8.31 -26.22
N ASP A 531 17.23 8.34 -27.54
CA ASP A 531 17.91 7.29 -28.31
C ASP A 531 19.38 7.63 -28.62
N GLY A 532 19.92 8.68 -28.00
CA GLY A 532 21.25 9.20 -28.27
C GLY A 532 21.38 9.91 -29.62
N SER A 533 20.27 10.20 -30.33
CA SER A 533 20.29 10.88 -31.62
C SER A 533 20.38 12.40 -31.54
N CYS A 534 20.26 13.01 -30.35
CA CYS A 534 20.27 14.46 -30.19
C CYS A 534 21.50 15.14 -30.82
N GLU A 535 21.25 16.10 -31.70
CA GLU A 535 22.29 16.92 -32.32
C GLU A 535 21.93 18.40 -32.26
N ILE A 536 22.96 19.25 -32.14
CA ILE A 536 22.83 20.69 -31.90
C ILE A 536 23.48 21.53 -33.00
N GLU A 537 23.96 20.90 -34.07
CA GLU A 537 24.77 21.58 -35.09
C GLU A 537 23.95 21.95 -36.32
N SER A 538 22.93 21.16 -36.71
CA SER A 538 22.25 21.34 -38.00
C SER A 538 21.36 22.57 -38.09
N CYS A 539 20.89 23.06 -36.94
CA CYS A 539 20.10 24.28 -36.77
C CYS A 539 20.91 25.42 -36.13
N ALA A 540 22.22 25.27 -35.98
CA ALA A 540 23.10 26.32 -35.53
C ALA A 540 23.55 27.20 -36.72
N GLY A 541 23.64 28.50 -36.50
CA GLY A 541 24.05 29.47 -37.52
C GLY A 541 23.91 30.90 -37.01
N CYS A 542 24.39 31.89 -37.76
CA CYS A 542 24.32 33.27 -37.29
C CYS A 542 22.87 33.75 -37.07
N THR A 543 22.51 34.10 -35.83
CA THR A 543 21.14 34.51 -35.45
C THR A 543 20.93 36.02 -35.48
N TRP A 544 21.97 36.80 -35.76
CA TRP A 544 21.91 38.26 -35.70
C TRP A 544 21.35 38.87 -36.99
N PRO A 545 20.17 39.52 -36.97
CA PRO A 545 19.53 40.04 -38.19
C PRO A 545 20.34 41.12 -38.93
N SER A 546 21.33 41.72 -38.27
CA SER A 546 22.24 42.74 -38.81
C SER A 546 23.54 42.17 -39.40
N ALA A 547 23.81 40.87 -39.23
CA ALA A 547 24.98 40.21 -39.79
C ALA A 547 24.79 39.91 -41.29
N GLU A 548 25.89 39.92 -42.05
CA GLU A 548 25.90 39.65 -43.48
C GLU A 548 25.53 38.20 -43.82
N ASN A 549 25.76 37.27 -42.90
CA ASN A 549 25.42 35.84 -43.01
C ASN A 549 24.31 35.41 -42.03
N TYR A 550 23.41 36.34 -41.65
CA TYR A 550 22.24 36.01 -40.85
C TYR A 550 21.47 34.82 -41.47
N ASN A 551 21.23 33.79 -40.67
CA ASN A 551 20.42 32.65 -41.00
C ASN A 551 19.09 32.73 -40.22
N PRO A 552 17.97 33.03 -40.89
CA PRO A 552 16.66 33.09 -40.22
C PRO A 552 16.16 31.71 -39.76
N ASP A 553 16.73 30.62 -40.28
CA ASP A 553 16.38 29.25 -39.91
C ASP A 553 17.28 28.70 -38.78
N ALA A 554 18.27 29.49 -38.32
CA ALA A 554 19.09 29.11 -37.18
C ALA A 554 18.34 29.35 -35.86
N LEU A 555 18.30 28.33 -35.00
CA LEU A 555 17.72 28.41 -33.66
C LEU A 555 18.74 28.91 -32.63
N PHE A 556 20.04 28.69 -32.89
CA PHE A 556 21.13 29.04 -31.99
C PHE A 556 22.30 29.66 -32.73
N ASP A 557 22.97 30.64 -32.10
CA ASP A 557 24.14 31.29 -32.67
C ASP A 557 25.39 30.41 -32.53
N ASP A 558 26.04 30.10 -33.66
CA ASP A 558 27.27 29.30 -33.71
C ASP A 558 28.56 30.16 -33.69
N GLY A 559 28.43 31.48 -33.47
CA GLY A 559 29.55 32.42 -33.53
C GLY A 559 30.06 32.67 -34.95
N SER A 560 29.36 32.22 -35.99
CA SER A 560 29.76 32.43 -37.38
C SER A 560 29.39 33.81 -37.92
N CYS A 561 28.71 34.67 -37.17
CA CYS A 561 28.26 35.99 -37.64
C CYS A 561 29.41 36.85 -38.20
N THR A 562 29.20 37.38 -39.41
CA THR A 562 30.14 38.18 -40.20
C THR A 562 29.52 39.54 -40.54
N GLY A 563 30.36 40.55 -40.75
CA GLY A 563 29.93 41.93 -40.99
C GLY A 563 30.33 42.85 -39.85
N ASN A 564 30.40 44.16 -40.12
CA ASN A 564 30.83 45.15 -39.14
C ASN A 564 29.68 45.45 -38.15
N VAL A 565 29.37 44.47 -37.31
CA VAL A 565 28.41 44.60 -36.21
C VAL A 565 29.06 45.53 -35.21
N ALA A 566 28.54 46.76 -35.09
CA ALA A 566 28.91 47.64 -34.00
C ALA A 566 28.38 47.00 -32.71
N LEU A 567 29.24 46.18 -32.06
CA LEU A 567 28.94 45.48 -30.83
C LEU A 567 28.75 46.51 -29.71
N THR A 568 27.50 46.75 -29.35
CA THR A 568 27.16 47.24 -28.01
C THR A 568 26.18 46.23 -27.42
N CYS A 569 26.68 45.09 -26.98
CA CYS A 569 25.90 44.16 -26.16
C CYS A 569 25.55 44.91 -24.87
N PRO A 570 24.26 45.17 -24.56
CA PRO A 570 23.91 45.91 -23.34
C PRO A 570 24.34 45.22 -22.04
N ALA A 571 24.60 43.92 -22.12
CA ALA A 571 25.07 43.07 -21.02
C ALA A 571 26.60 42.89 -21.00
N ASP A 572 27.34 43.46 -21.95
CA ASP A 572 28.80 43.58 -21.90
C ASP A 572 29.11 44.81 -21.04
N ILE A 573 29.00 44.60 -19.72
CA ILE A 573 29.10 45.65 -18.70
C ILE A 573 30.52 46.20 -18.67
N ASN A 574 31.51 45.35 -18.94
CA ASN A 574 32.93 45.72 -18.89
C ASN A 574 33.48 46.25 -20.24
N GLN A 575 32.68 46.16 -21.31
CA GLN A 575 32.97 46.58 -22.69
C GLN A 575 34.19 45.88 -23.30
N ASP A 576 34.42 44.62 -22.96
CA ASP A 576 35.51 43.80 -23.51
C ASP A 576 35.15 43.11 -24.83
N GLY A 577 33.91 43.29 -25.30
CA GLY A 577 33.37 42.72 -26.52
C GLY A 577 32.76 41.33 -26.35
N MET A 578 32.68 40.83 -25.11
CA MET A 578 32.04 39.56 -24.76
C MET A 578 31.06 39.76 -23.60
N VAL A 579 30.05 38.90 -23.49
CA VAL A 579 29.23 38.78 -22.26
C VAL A 579 29.63 37.47 -21.62
N ASN A 580 30.43 37.52 -20.55
CA ASN A 580 30.97 36.33 -19.91
C ASN A 580 30.93 36.44 -18.37
N THR A 581 31.57 35.49 -17.68
CA THR A 581 31.63 35.47 -16.21
C THR A 581 32.14 36.78 -15.62
N GLY A 582 33.01 37.51 -16.34
CA GLY A 582 33.48 38.84 -15.95
C GLY A 582 32.36 39.87 -15.81
N ASP A 583 31.41 39.91 -16.76
CA ASP A 583 30.25 40.81 -16.72
C ASP A 583 29.25 40.40 -15.64
N LEU A 584 29.04 39.10 -15.48
CA LEU A 584 28.17 38.55 -14.44
C LEU A 584 28.69 38.91 -13.04
N LEU A 585 30.00 38.79 -12.81
CA LEU A 585 30.62 39.16 -11.54
C LEU A 585 30.52 40.68 -11.29
N LEU A 586 30.63 41.49 -12.34
CA LEU A 586 30.42 42.94 -12.26
C LEU A 586 28.98 43.29 -11.89
N PHE A 587 27.99 42.67 -12.54
CA PHE A 587 26.58 42.82 -12.18
C PHE A 587 26.33 42.44 -10.73
N LEU A 588 26.72 41.22 -10.32
CA LEU A 588 26.52 40.71 -8.97
C LEU A 588 27.22 41.56 -7.91
N SER A 589 28.37 42.16 -8.23
CA SER A 589 29.06 43.07 -7.31
C SER A 589 28.30 44.36 -7.01
N SER A 590 27.42 44.79 -7.92
CA SER A 590 26.59 46.00 -7.81
C SER A 590 25.13 45.69 -7.46
N PHE A 591 24.76 44.41 -7.42
CA PHE A 591 23.38 43.97 -7.24
C PHE A 591 22.96 44.16 -5.78
N GLY A 592 21.93 44.99 -5.57
CA GLY A 592 21.42 45.32 -4.23
C GLY A 592 22.01 46.59 -3.63
N ASP A 593 22.93 47.27 -4.31
CA ASP A 593 23.42 48.57 -3.86
C ASP A 593 22.31 49.63 -3.93
N PRO A 594 22.10 50.43 -2.86
CA PRO A 594 21.10 51.48 -2.88
C PRO A 594 21.56 52.63 -3.79
N CYS A 595 20.70 53.02 -4.73
CA CYS A 595 20.87 54.25 -5.48
C CYS A 595 20.73 55.45 -4.53
N ILE A 596 21.82 56.18 -4.31
CA ILE A 596 21.78 57.45 -3.55
C ILE A 596 21.81 58.58 -4.57
N ASP A 597 20.82 59.47 -4.50
CA ASP A 597 20.75 60.69 -5.32
C ASP A 597 21.93 61.65 -5.10
#